data_AF-B1NNX8-F1
#
_entry.id   AF-B1NNX8-F1
#
_cell.length_a   1.000
_cell.length_b   1.000
_cell.length_c   1.000
_cell.angle_alpha   90.00
_cell.angle_beta   90.00
_cell.angle_gamma   90.00
#
_symmetry.space_group_name_H-M   'P 1'
#
loop_
_entity.id
_entity.type
_entity.pdbx_description
1 polymer ?
#
loop_
_entity_poly.entity_id
_entity_poly.type
_entity_poly.pdbx_seq_one_letter_code
_entity_poly.pdbx_strand_id
1 'polypeptide(L)'
;EILFAIDHLNQILRFELLRMMSWKVGIKTEFSLSVGKNYKYINKYIDEDLWNRLLSTYRMDSYENIWKSLFICHQLFREVSKEVAELLGFDYPEYGKNITRYTEDMYKKYVENDYF
;
A
#
# COMPACT_ATOMS: atom_id res chain seq x y z
N GLU A 1 -0.06 2.34 -21.16
CA GLU A 1 -0.81 3.23 -20.25
C GLU A 1 -0.11 3.50 -18.91
N ILE A 2 1.07 4.15 -18.90
CA ILE A 2 1.80 4.44 -17.65
C ILE A 2 1.10 5.50 -16.78
N LEU A 3 0.53 6.55 -17.40
CA LEU A 3 -0.16 7.63 -16.68
C LEU A 3 -1.42 7.14 -15.96
N PHE A 4 -2.20 6.27 -16.62
CA PHE A 4 -3.36 5.61 -16.01
C PHE A 4 -2.96 4.84 -14.74
N ALA A 5 -1.87 4.06 -14.81
CA ALA A 5 -1.38 3.26 -13.70
C ALA A 5 -0.89 4.15 -12.53
N ILE A 6 -0.13 5.21 -12.85
CA ILE A 6 0.33 6.21 -11.86
C ILE A 6 -0.85 6.84 -11.14
N ASP A 7 -1.87 7.30 -11.87
CA ASP A 7 -3.03 7.95 -11.28
C ASP A 7 -3.84 7.00 -10.39
N HIS A 8 -4.05 5.75 -10.80
CA HIS A 8 -4.74 4.76 -9.96
C HIS A 8 -3.94 4.40 -8.71
N LEU A 9 -2.62 4.23 -8.84
CA LEU A 9 -1.75 3.98 -7.69
C LEU A 9 -1.79 5.15 -6.70
N ASN A 10 -1.82 6.39 -7.21
CA ASN A 10 -1.82 7.62 -6.41
C ASN A 10 -3.14 7.90 -5.71
N GLN A 11 -4.25 7.83 -6.46
CA GLN A 11 -5.55 8.32 -5.99
C GLN A 11 -6.36 7.23 -5.30
N ILE A 12 -6.11 5.95 -5.60
CA ILE A 12 -6.91 4.84 -5.06
C ILE A 12 -6.06 3.99 -4.12
N LEU A 13 -5.04 3.30 -4.64
CA LEU A 13 -4.34 2.27 -3.86
C LEU A 13 -3.59 2.88 -2.67
N ARG A 14 -2.80 3.93 -2.89
CA ARG A 14 -2.05 4.56 -1.80
C ARG A 14 -2.96 5.30 -0.84
N PHE A 15 -4.10 5.81 -1.31
CA PHE A 15 -5.09 6.43 -0.45
C PHE A 15 -5.70 5.43 0.54
N GLU A 16 -6.05 4.23 0.07
CA GLU A 16 -6.53 3.15 0.95
C GLU A 16 -5.44 2.61 1.87
N LEU A 17 -4.18 2.55 1.41
CA LEU A 17 -3.04 2.23 2.28
C LEU A 17 -2.88 3.25 3.40
N LEU A 18 -2.89 4.55 3.09
CA LEU A 18 -2.79 5.61 4.08
C LEU A 18 -3.98 5.61 5.04
N ARG A 19 -5.19 5.28 4.57
CA ARG A 19 -6.36 5.07 5.43
C ARG A 19 -6.12 3.93 6.42
N MET A 20 -5.66 2.76 5.95
CA MET A 20 -5.41 1.62 6.82
C MET A 20 -4.30 1.91 7.85
N MET A 21 -3.23 2.61 7.43
CA MET A 21 -2.20 3.09 8.35
C MET A 21 -2.75 4.10 9.37
N SER A 22 -3.67 4.98 8.96
CA SER A 22 -4.33 5.92 9.88
C SER A 22 -5.22 5.22 10.90
N TRP A 23 -5.84 4.09 10.54
CA TRP A 23 -6.59 3.27 11.49
C TRP A 23 -5.66 2.62 12.51
N LYS A 24 -4.53 2.06 12.07
CA LYS A 24 -3.48 1.56 12.98
C LYS A 24 -3.02 2.64 13.96
N VAL A 25 -2.75 3.85 13.49
CA VAL A 25 -2.37 5.00 14.34
C VAL A 25 -3.51 5.37 15.29
N GLY A 26 -4.74 5.46 14.79
CA GLY A 26 -5.92 5.78 15.58
C GLY A 26 -6.12 4.79 16.73
N ILE A 27 -6.04 3.49 16.47
CA ILE A 27 -6.16 2.45 17.50
C ILE A 27 -5.08 2.61 18.58
N LYS A 28 -3.81 2.76 18.18
CA LYS A 28 -2.68 2.91 19.12
C LYS A 28 -2.71 4.19 19.95
N THR A 29 -3.44 5.20 19.50
CA THR A 29 -3.52 6.52 20.14
C THR A 29 -4.91 6.79 20.71
N GLU A 30 -5.78 5.77 20.77
CA GLU A 30 -7.18 5.90 21.21
C GLU A 30 -7.94 7.02 20.48
N PHE A 31 -7.61 7.23 19.20
CA PHE A 31 -8.17 8.27 18.32
C PHE A 31 -8.03 9.70 18.88
N SER A 32 -7.08 9.93 19.79
CA SER A 32 -6.86 11.22 20.46
C SER A 32 -6.22 12.30 19.57
N LEU A 33 -5.77 11.95 18.35
CA LEU A 33 -5.05 12.86 17.46
C LEU A 33 -5.44 12.72 15.99
N SER A 34 -5.09 13.74 15.20
CA SER A 34 -5.23 13.74 13.75
C SER A 34 -3.89 13.46 13.06
N VAL A 35 -3.90 12.63 12.02
CA VAL A 35 -2.75 12.43 11.11
C VAL A 35 -2.56 13.59 10.12
N GLY A 36 -3.37 14.65 10.24
CA GLY A 36 -3.29 15.87 9.44
C GLY A 36 -3.91 15.74 8.04
N LYS A 37 -4.21 16.89 7.42
CA LYS A 37 -4.69 16.96 6.04
C LYS A 37 -3.71 16.25 5.10
N ASN A 38 -4.23 15.37 4.24
CA ASN A 38 -3.43 14.52 3.35
C ASN A 38 -2.33 13.73 4.07
N TYR A 39 -2.61 13.25 5.29
CA TYR A 39 -1.72 12.40 6.08
C TYR A 39 -0.35 13.03 6.38
N LYS A 40 -0.24 14.37 6.35
CA LYS A 40 1.03 15.12 6.50
C LYS A 40 1.79 14.87 7.81
N TYR A 41 1.17 14.25 8.81
CA TYR A 41 1.78 13.93 10.10
C TYR A 41 1.89 12.42 10.35
N ILE A 42 1.54 11.56 9.39
CA ILE A 42 1.52 10.11 9.60
C ILE A 42 2.90 9.55 9.97
N ASN A 43 3.96 10.13 9.41
CA ASN A 43 5.35 9.78 9.68
C ASN A 43 5.79 9.98 11.15
N LYS A 44 5.04 10.75 11.95
CA LYS A 44 5.31 10.93 13.38
C LYS A 44 4.82 9.78 14.24
N TYR A 45 3.95 8.92 13.69
CA TYR A 45 3.20 7.92 14.45
C TYR A 45 3.39 6.48 13.94
N ILE A 46 4.13 6.31 12.85
CA ILE A 46 4.55 5.00 12.34
C ILE A 46 6.06 4.85 12.53
N ASP A 47 6.53 3.62 12.59
CA ASP A 47 7.95 3.32 12.67
C ASP A 47 8.69 3.67 11.37
N GLU A 48 10.01 3.80 11.49
CA GLU A 48 10.89 4.24 10.39
C GLU A 48 10.89 3.26 9.21
N ASP A 49 10.82 1.95 9.46
CA ASP A 49 10.73 0.94 8.40
C ASP A 49 9.45 1.11 7.58
N LEU A 50 8.30 1.22 8.26
CA LEU A 50 7.01 1.43 7.63
C LEU A 50 6.97 2.74 6.83
N TRP A 51 7.58 3.81 7.35
CA TRP A 51 7.69 5.08 6.64
C TRP A 51 8.55 4.97 5.38
N ASN A 52 9.73 4.36 5.47
CA ASN A 52 10.64 4.20 4.33
C ASN A 52 10.01 3.32 3.24
N ARG A 53 9.32 2.25 3.62
CA ARG A 53 8.60 1.39 2.68
C ARG A 53 7.43 2.15 2.04
N LEU A 54 6.68 2.95 2.79
CA LEU A 54 5.64 3.83 2.21
C LEU A 54 6.25 4.79 1.18
N LEU A 55 7.36 5.46 1.50
CA LEU A 55 8.05 6.35 0.56
C LEU A 55 8.53 5.63 -0.70
N SER A 56 9.00 4.38 -0.57
CA SER A 56 9.43 3.59 -1.72
C SER A 56 8.30 3.30 -2.73
N THR A 57 7.03 3.39 -2.31
CA THR A 57 5.87 3.29 -3.22
C THR A 57 5.71 4.50 -4.13
N TYR A 58 6.50 5.57 -3.97
CA TYR A 58 6.42 6.78 -4.79
C TYR A 58 7.36 6.77 -6.02
N ARG A 59 8.11 5.69 -6.26
CA ARG A 59 8.98 5.61 -7.44
C ARG A 59 8.15 5.32 -8.69
N MET A 60 7.95 6.35 -9.52
CA MET A 60 7.05 6.34 -10.69
C MET A 60 7.71 6.83 -11.98
N ASP A 61 9.03 6.83 -12.01
CA ASP A 61 9.88 7.31 -13.11
C ASP A 61 10.12 6.25 -14.21
N SER A 62 9.70 5.00 -14.01
CA SER A 62 9.78 3.93 -15.00
C SER A 62 8.71 2.87 -14.79
N TYR A 63 8.43 2.07 -15.84
CA TYR A 63 7.53 0.92 -15.73
C TYR A 63 7.97 -0.08 -14.65
N GLU A 64 9.28 -0.35 -14.57
CA GLU A 64 9.85 -1.24 -13.55
C GLU A 64 9.61 -0.69 -12.13
N ASN A 65 9.86 0.60 -11.92
CA ASN A 65 9.65 1.24 -10.63
C ASN A 65 8.17 1.30 -10.24
N ILE A 66 7.25 1.43 -11.21
CA ILE A 66 5.80 1.38 -10.95
C ILE A 66 5.37 -0.02 -10.52
N TRP A 67 5.86 -1.07 -11.18
CA TRP A 67 5.60 -2.45 -10.75
C TRP A 67 6.12 -2.70 -9.33
N LYS A 68 7.36 -2.30 -9.03
CA LYS A 68 7.92 -2.39 -7.67
C LYS A 68 7.05 -1.62 -6.67
N SER A 69 6.64 -0.39 -7.00
CA SER A 69 5.78 0.43 -6.14
C SER A 69 4.41 -0.21 -5.90
N LEU A 70 3.81 -0.83 -6.92
CA LEU A 70 2.55 -1.56 -6.80
C LEU A 70 2.68 -2.75 -5.85
N PHE A 71 3.71 -3.57 -6.03
CA PHE A 71 3.93 -4.75 -5.18
C PHE A 71 4.21 -4.37 -3.73
N ILE A 72 5.02 -3.34 -3.49
CA ILE A 72 5.28 -2.83 -2.14
C ILE A 72 3.98 -2.29 -1.53
N CYS A 73 3.15 -1.57 -2.29
CA CYS A 73 1.85 -1.08 -1.83
C CYS A 73 0.92 -2.24 -1.42
N HIS A 74 0.82 -3.30 -2.23
CA HIS A 74 0.05 -4.50 -1.91
C HIS A 74 0.55 -5.20 -0.65
N GLN A 75 1.88 -5.32 -0.50
CA GLN A 75 2.50 -5.95 0.67
C GLN A 75 2.19 -5.15 1.93
N LEU A 76 2.43 -3.84 1.91
CA LEU A 76 2.14 -2.94 3.03
C LEU A 76 0.66 -2.97 3.41
N PHE A 77 -0.24 -2.94 2.41
CA PHE A 77 -1.67 -2.97 2.69
C PHE A 77 -2.06 -4.27 3.42
N ARG A 78 -1.51 -5.41 3.00
CA ARG A 78 -1.76 -6.71 3.64
C ARG A 78 -1.24 -6.76 5.07
N GLU A 79 -0.04 -6.26 5.31
CA GLU A 79 0.55 -6.24 6.65
C GLU A 79 -0.26 -5.37 7.61
N VAL A 80 -0.55 -4.13 7.21
CA VAL A 80 -1.26 -3.18 8.08
C VAL A 80 -2.72 -3.61 8.29
N SER A 81 -3.39 -4.11 7.24
CA SER A 81 -4.78 -4.58 7.38
C SER A 81 -4.91 -5.82 8.27
N LYS A 82 -3.93 -6.73 8.25
CA LYS A 82 -3.87 -7.86 9.20
C LYS A 82 -3.69 -7.37 10.63
N GLU A 83 -2.73 -6.49 10.89
CA GLU A 83 -2.51 -5.93 12.23
C GLU A 83 -3.77 -5.20 12.74
N VAL A 84 -4.43 -4.41 11.89
CA VAL A 84 -5.68 -3.72 12.25
C VAL A 84 -6.81 -4.70 12.53
N ALA A 85 -6.96 -5.76 11.72
CA ALA A 85 -7.97 -6.79 11.95
C ALA A 85 -7.74 -7.51 13.30
N GLU A 86 -6.50 -7.89 13.58
CA GLU A 86 -6.09 -8.51 14.85
C GLU A 86 -6.37 -7.59 16.05
N LEU A 87 -6.00 -6.30 15.95
CA LEU A 87 -6.24 -5.31 17.00
C LEU A 87 -7.73 -5.08 17.31
N LEU A 88 -8.60 -5.24 16.31
CA LEU A 88 -10.05 -5.04 16.44
C LEU A 88 -10.84 -6.34 16.67
N GLY A 89 -10.17 -7.50 16.65
CA GLY A 89 -10.82 -8.80 16.76
C GLY A 89 -11.66 -9.19 15.54
N PHE A 90 -11.31 -8.70 14.35
CA PHE A 90 -11.94 -9.07 13.09
C PHE A 90 -11.16 -10.17 12.37
N ASP A 91 -11.88 -11.03 11.65
CA ASP A 91 -11.26 -12.00 10.75
C ASP A 91 -10.63 -11.29 9.56
N TYR A 92 -9.41 -11.72 9.19
CA TYR A 92 -8.76 -11.22 7.98
C TYR A 92 -9.29 -11.95 6.74
N PRO A 93 -10.01 -11.27 5.84
CA PRO A 93 -10.51 -11.91 4.62
C PRO A 93 -9.37 -12.25 3.64
N GLU A 94 -9.42 -13.44 3.04
CA GLU A 94 -8.43 -13.89 2.05
C GLU A 94 -8.60 -13.30 0.63
N TYR A 95 -9.10 -12.06 0.49
CA TYR A 95 -9.23 -11.42 -0.83
C TYR A 95 -7.89 -11.24 -1.54
N GLY A 96 -6.80 -11.16 -0.76
CA GLY A 96 -5.47 -10.89 -1.28
C GLY A 96 -4.94 -11.99 -2.20
N LYS A 97 -5.34 -13.26 -2.04
CA LYS A 97 -4.76 -14.38 -2.81
C LYS A 97 -5.02 -14.26 -4.30
N ASN A 98 -6.27 -13.97 -4.68
CA ASN A 98 -6.67 -13.89 -6.09
C ASN A 98 -6.02 -12.69 -6.79
N ILE A 99 -6.01 -11.52 -6.13
CA ILE A 99 -5.40 -10.31 -6.67
C ILE A 99 -3.89 -10.48 -6.83
N THR A 100 -3.22 -11.06 -5.82
CA THR A 100 -1.78 -11.30 -5.86
C THR A 100 -1.42 -12.19 -7.05
N ARG A 101 -2.10 -13.33 -7.18
CA ARG A 101 -1.88 -14.26 -8.29
C ARG A 101 -2.10 -13.58 -9.64
N TYR A 102 -3.20 -12.86 -9.80
CA TYR A 102 -3.48 -12.15 -11.05
C TYR A 102 -2.39 -11.12 -11.39
N THR A 103 -1.98 -10.30 -10.41
CA THR A 103 -0.94 -9.28 -10.63
C THR A 103 0.41 -9.91 -10.96
N GLU A 104 0.79 -11.00 -10.29
CA GLU A 104 2.01 -11.76 -10.58
C GLU A 104 1.97 -12.38 -11.98
N ASP A 105 0.86 -13.02 -12.37
CA ASP A 105 0.69 -13.62 -13.69
C ASP A 105 0.82 -12.56 -14.80
N MET A 106 0.25 -11.37 -14.61
CA MET A 106 0.38 -10.25 -15.55
C MET A 106 1.82 -9.72 -15.60
N TYR A 107 2.48 -9.60 -14.45
CA TYR A 107 3.89 -9.19 -14.41
C TYR A 107 4.78 -10.16 -15.18
N LYS A 108 4.64 -11.46 -14.93
CA LYS A 108 5.39 -12.50 -15.66
C LYS A 108 5.12 -12.46 -17.16
N LYS A 109 3.84 -12.33 -17.54
CA LYS A 109 3.44 -12.31 -18.95
C LYS A 109 4.02 -11.13 -19.72
N TYR A 110 4.06 -9.94 -19.12
CA TYR A 110 4.38 -8.70 -19.84
C TYR A 110 5.75 -8.11 -19.51
N VAL A 111 6.41 -8.55 -18.43
CA VAL A 111 7.70 -8.01 -17.98
C VAL A 111 8.79 -9.06 -18.00
N GLU A 112 8.52 -10.30 -17.54
CA GLU A 112 9.57 -11.35 -17.53
C GLU A 112 9.76 -12.03 -18.90
N ASN A 113 8.78 -11.95 -19.80
CA ASN A 113 8.83 -12.58 -21.13
C ASN A 113 9.20 -11.62 -22.29
N ASP A 114 9.90 -10.51 -22.02
CA ASP A 114 10.46 -9.57 -23.02
C ASP A 114 9.50 -9.19 -24.18
N TYR A 115 8.29 -8.73 -23.84
CA TYR A 115 7.43 -8.04 -24.82
C TYR A 115 7.70 -6.52 -24.90
N PHE A 116 8.82 -6.06 -24.34
CA PHE A 116 9.32 -4.68 -24.41
C PHE A 116 10.84 -4.66 -24.53
#